data_AF-A0A3N4LCK9-F1
#
_entry.id   AF-A0A3N4LCK9-F1
#
_cell.length_a   1.000
_cell.length_b   1.000
_cell.length_c   1.000
_cell.angle_alpha   90.00
_cell.angle_beta   90.00
_cell.angle_gamma   90.00
#
_symmetry.space_group_name_H-M   'P 1'
#
loop_
_entity.id
_entity.type
_entity.pdbx_description
1 polymer ?
#
loop_
_entity_poly.entity_id
_entity_poly.type
_entity_poly.pdbx_seq_one_letter_code
_entity_poly.pdbx_strand_id
1 'polypeptide(L)'
;MPGPLAWDKYDLSQETYVHNLTPEQIKECEESMRAFKTSKKHLGYIAQETFPLPAFGPILRQRSQEVHNVFGVLIVRGLVPAHYSPDEYIILHAGISSWIGSKRGVQTGNASDPEERYVIMHVTDLDVKEDRYIATANTAVSMPFHTDSGDIISLAYRQLSQTGGEIRVASHWTVYNEMLKKYPKVIETMKELYPWDMVGNIPDRAFHGLLHETVDSHGNRQITMMSERRPFVGDKKCPRLDCLPDLTLEQNYALDVIQELAEDCSTSISLEVGDILFINNRAMFHARSSYVDHSRDPDLKRHVIRIVLRDAEYGWPIPEALEHRYKAMFDITESPEDERWGVSAFIWNSGAQHG
;
A
#
# COMPACT_ATOMS: atom_id res chain seq x y z
N MET A 1 -3.05 23.56 -4.45
CA MET A 1 -1.81 22.80 -4.67
C MET A 1 -1.53 22.70 -6.15
N PRO A 2 -0.70 23.58 -6.72
CA PRO A 2 -0.14 23.36 -8.04
C PRO A 2 0.96 22.29 -7.97
N GLY A 3 1.27 21.64 -9.09
CA GLY A 3 2.40 20.74 -9.22
C GLY A 3 2.06 19.42 -9.91
N PRO A 4 3.07 18.58 -10.18
CA PRO A 4 2.90 17.38 -11.00
C PRO A 4 1.86 16.38 -10.46
N LEU A 5 1.73 16.26 -9.14
CA LEU A 5 0.75 15.38 -8.51
C LEU A 5 -0.69 15.89 -8.62
N ALA A 6 -0.92 17.15 -8.99
CA ALA A 6 -2.27 17.70 -9.19
C ALA A 6 -2.82 17.40 -10.60
N TRP A 7 -2.61 16.17 -11.07
CA TRP A 7 -3.10 15.67 -12.35
C TRP A 7 -4.57 15.25 -12.29
N ASP A 8 -5.27 15.29 -13.41
CA ASP A 8 -6.61 14.74 -13.56
C ASP A 8 -6.60 13.41 -14.35
N LYS A 9 -7.78 12.80 -14.52
CA LYS A 9 -7.91 11.49 -15.18
C LYS A 9 -7.45 11.46 -16.65
N TYR A 10 -7.29 12.61 -17.29
CA TYR A 10 -6.83 12.72 -18.68
C TYR A 10 -5.30 12.82 -18.79
N ASP A 11 -4.61 13.13 -17.70
CA ASP A 11 -3.15 13.32 -17.67
C ASP A 11 -2.37 12.00 -17.49
N LEU A 12 -3.02 10.93 -16.98
CA LEU A 12 -2.40 9.62 -16.78
C LEU A 12 -2.63 8.70 -17.99
N SER A 13 -1.61 8.59 -18.86
CA SER A 13 -1.54 7.54 -19.88
C SER A 13 -0.69 6.37 -19.39
N GLN A 14 -0.87 5.17 -19.96
CA GLN A 14 -0.03 4.01 -19.60
C GLN A 14 1.47 4.28 -19.78
N GLU A 15 1.84 5.11 -20.75
CA GLU A 15 3.24 5.47 -21.00
C GLU A 15 3.87 6.25 -19.83
N THR A 16 3.08 6.94 -19.01
CA THR A 16 3.62 7.70 -17.87
C THR A 16 3.90 6.80 -16.68
N TYR A 17 3.04 5.83 -16.39
CA TYR A 17 3.13 5.00 -15.18
C TYR A 17 3.62 3.56 -15.43
N VAL A 18 3.64 3.04 -16.66
CA VAL A 18 4.10 1.67 -16.95
C VAL A 18 5.55 1.67 -17.45
N HIS A 19 6.41 0.95 -16.73
CA HIS A 19 7.74 0.56 -17.19
C HIS A 19 7.69 -0.89 -17.70
N ASN A 20 7.79 -1.07 -19.01
CA ASN A 20 7.89 -2.40 -19.62
C ASN A 20 9.32 -2.92 -19.52
N LEU A 21 9.50 -4.06 -18.85
CA LEU A 21 10.80 -4.70 -18.71
C LEU A 21 11.32 -5.19 -20.06
N THR A 22 12.58 -4.88 -20.36
CA THR A 22 13.28 -5.49 -21.50
C THR A 22 13.76 -6.90 -21.14
N PRO A 23 14.06 -7.76 -22.14
CA PRO A 23 14.65 -9.08 -21.87
C PRO A 23 15.94 -9.02 -21.04
N GLU A 24 16.76 -7.98 -21.23
CA GLU A 24 17.99 -7.75 -20.48
C GLU A 24 17.70 -7.40 -19.02
N GLN A 25 16.68 -6.56 -18.76
CA GLN A 25 16.25 -6.21 -17.39
C GLN A 25 15.66 -7.41 -16.66
N ILE A 26 14.85 -8.24 -17.35
CA ILE A 26 14.34 -9.49 -16.78
C ILE A 26 15.50 -10.41 -16.40
N LYS A 27 16.45 -10.60 -17.33
CA LYS A 27 17.64 -11.43 -17.10
C LYS A 27 18.47 -10.93 -15.91
N GLU A 28 18.69 -9.62 -15.79
CA GLU A 28 19.43 -9.00 -14.68
C GLU A 28 18.74 -9.24 -13.33
N CYS A 29 17.40 -9.08 -13.27
CA CYS A 29 16.60 -9.39 -12.09
C CYS A 29 16.71 -10.87 -11.70
N GLU A 30 16.64 -11.79 -12.66
CA GLU A 30 16.76 -13.22 -12.41
C GLU A 30 18.16 -13.63 -11.95
N GLU A 31 19.21 -13.04 -12.53
CA GLU A 31 20.60 -13.27 -12.09
C GLU A 31 20.81 -12.83 -10.65
N SER A 32 20.26 -11.67 -10.28
CA SER A 32 20.29 -11.14 -8.91
C SER A 32 19.52 -12.02 -7.94
N MET A 33 18.33 -12.48 -8.33
CA MET A 33 17.53 -13.43 -7.56
C MET A 33 18.30 -14.74 -7.31
N ARG A 34 18.91 -15.33 -8.36
CA ARG A 34 19.69 -16.57 -8.23
C ARG A 34 20.90 -16.35 -7.31
N ALA A 35 21.62 -15.25 -7.47
CA ALA A 35 22.76 -14.90 -6.62
C ALA A 35 22.36 -14.75 -5.15
N PHE A 36 21.25 -14.06 -4.87
CA PHE A 36 20.71 -13.93 -3.52
C PHE A 36 20.36 -15.30 -2.93
N LYS A 37 19.64 -16.15 -3.66
CA LYS A 37 19.31 -17.51 -3.22
C LYS A 37 20.56 -18.34 -2.91
N THR A 38 21.58 -18.29 -3.78
CA THR A 38 22.84 -19.01 -3.57
C THR A 38 23.59 -18.52 -2.33
N SER A 39 23.45 -17.24 -1.96
CA SER A 39 24.06 -16.69 -0.74
C SER A 39 23.49 -17.28 0.56
N LYS A 40 22.28 -17.87 0.52
CA LYS A 40 21.55 -18.42 1.67
C LYS A 40 21.35 -17.43 2.83
N LYS A 41 21.43 -16.13 2.56
CA LYS A 41 21.08 -15.08 3.53
C LYS A 41 19.60 -15.15 3.87
N HIS A 42 19.25 -14.73 5.07
CA HIS A 42 17.85 -14.53 5.45
C HIS A 42 17.16 -13.53 4.50
N LEU A 43 15.88 -13.74 4.18
CA LEU A 43 15.15 -12.91 3.20
C LEU A 43 15.12 -11.42 3.58
N GLY A 44 15.17 -11.08 4.86
CA GLY A 44 15.24 -9.68 5.27
C GLY A 44 16.52 -8.96 4.86
N TYR A 45 17.59 -9.68 4.48
CA TYR A 45 18.77 -9.04 3.90
C TYR A 45 18.59 -8.63 2.43
N ILE A 46 17.43 -8.85 1.80
CA ILE A 46 17.15 -8.33 0.45
C ILE A 46 17.17 -6.80 0.51
N ALA A 47 18.14 -6.21 -0.18
CA ALA A 47 18.39 -4.78 -0.28
C ALA A 47 19.14 -4.51 -1.60
N GLN A 48 19.35 -3.23 -1.95
CA GLN A 48 20.03 -2.87 -3.21
C GLN A 48 21.44 -3.48 -3.31
N GLU A 49 22.14 -3.65 -2.18
CA GLU A 49 23.50 -4.19 -2.13
C GLU A 49 23.55 -5.72 -2.30
N THR A 50 22.48 -6.41 -1.91
CA THR A 50 22.38 -7.89 -1.97
C THR A 50 21.51 -8.38 -3.13
N PHE A 51 20.76 -7.47 -3.76
CA PHE A 51 20.02 -7.63 -5.01
C PHE A 51 20.42 -6.50 -5.97
N PRO A 52 21.67 -6.49 -6.47
CA PRO A 52 22.19 -5.40 -7.27
C PRO A 52 21.60 -5.41 -8.68
N LEU A 53 21.10 -4.27 -9.16
CA LEU A 53 20.67 -4.06 -10.54
C LEU A 53 21.52 -2.95 -11.16
N PRO A 54 22.79 -3.19 -11.56
CA PRO A 54 23.66 -2.15 -12.08
C PRO A 54 23.09 -1.34 -13.26
N ALA A 55 22.34 -1.98 -14.16
CA ALA A 55 21.75 -1.32 -15.32
C ALA A 55 20.31 -0.87 -15.05
N PHE A 56 19.46 -1.73 -14.47
CA PHE A 56 18.06 -1.40 -14.22
C PHE A 56 17.82 -0.56 -12.96
N GLY A 57 18.65 -0.71 -11.93
CA GLY A 57 18.53 0.00 -10.66
C GLY A 57 18.49 1.53 -10.78
N PRO A 58 19.39 2.17 -11.55
CA PRO A 58 19.31 3.62 -11.81
C PRO A 58 17.97 4.07 -12.43
N ILE A 59 17.40 3.26 -13.32
CA ILE A 59 16.07 3.52 -13.91
C ILE A 59 15.01 3.41 -12.81
N LEU A 60 15.05 2.37 -11.97
CA LEU A 60 14.13 2.25 -10.84
C LEU A 60 14.24 3.41 -9.85
N ARG A 61 15.44 3.96 -9.60
CA ARG A 61 15.59 5.17 -8.77
C ARG A 61 14.94 6.39 -9.39
N GLN A 62 15.09 6.59 -10.70
CA GLN A 62 14.36 7.64 -11.41
C GLN A 62 12.85 7.44 -11.28
N ARG A 63 12.36 6.22 -11.51
CA ARG A 63 10.93 5.90 -11.38
C ARG A 63 10.44 6.01 -9.92
N SER A 64 11.31 5.79 -8.94
CA SER A 64 11.02 6.05 -7.53
C SER A 64 10.80 7.54 -7.26
N GLN A 65 11.63 8.41 -7.82
CA GLN A 65 11.42 9.86 -7.72
C GLN A 65 10.06 10.26 -8.31
N GLU A 66 9.70 9.68 -9.46
CA GLU A 66 8.45 9.98 -10.17
C GLU A 66 7.21 9.45 -9.44
N VAL A 67 7.26 8.25 -8.85
CA VAL A 67 6.14 7.74 -8.03
C VAL A 67 5.96 8.58 -6.75
N HIS A 68 7.04 9.10 -6.16
CA HIS A 68 6.93 9.93 -4.96
C HIS A 68 6.42 11.35 -5.27
N ASN A 69 6.82 11.94 -6.39
CA ASN A 69 6.68 13.40 -6.59
C ASN A 69 5.99 13.82 -7.90
N VAL A 70 5.67 12.88 -8.79
CA VAL A 70 5.09 13.17 -10.11
C VAL A 70 3.72 12.53 -10.29
N PHE A 71 3.67 11.21 -10.49
CA PHE A 71 2.43 10.53 -10.87
C PHE A 71 1.77 9.80 -9.71
N GLY A 72 2.51 9.46 -8.65
CA GLY A 72 1.94 8.69 -7.53
C GLY A 72 1.72 7.21 -7.80
N VAL A 73 1.94 6.74 -9.05
CA VAL A 73 1.74 5.35 -9.46
C VAL A 73 2.86 4.91 -10.40
N LEU A 74 3.30 3.66 -10.26
CA LEU A 74 4.23 2.98 -11.15
C LEU A 74 3.82 1.52 -11.31
N ILE A 75 3.84 1.00 -12.53
CA ILE A 75 3.79 -0.44 -12.83
C ILE A 75 5.15 -0.84 -13.40
N VAL A 76 5.72 -1.92 -12.89
CA VAL A 76 6.78 -2.66 -13.55
C VAL A 76 6.16 -3.90 -14.18
N ARG A 77 6.16 -3.97 -15.51
CA ARG A 77 5.46 -4.99 -16.31
C ARG A 77 6.42 -5.90 -17.05
N GLY A 78 6.07 -7.19 -17.16
CA GLY A 78 6.75 -8.15 -18.05
C GLY A 78 7.27 -9.41 -17.36
N LEU A 79 7.12 -9.54 -16.03
CA LEU A 79 7.37 -10.80 -15.35
C LEU A 79 6.26 -11.82 -15.67
N VAL A 80 6.61 -13.09 -15.71
CA VAL A 80 5.64 -14.19 -15.90
C VAL A 80 5.66 -15.06 -14.63
N PRO A 81 4.72 -14.87 -13.68
CA PRO A 81 4.75 -15.55 -12.38
C PRO A 81 4.89 -17.08 -12.46
N ALA A 82 4.30 -17.70 -13.48
CA ALA A 82 4.37 -19.14 -13.71
C ALA A 82 5.79 -19.68 -14.00
N HIS A 83 6.76 -18.82 -14.31
CA HIS A 83 8.15 -19.22 -14.52
C HIS A 83 8.95 -19.35 -13.22
N TYR A 84 8.39 -18.92 -12.10
CA TYR A 84 9.10 -18.82 -10.82
C TYR A 84 8.41 -19.67 -9.75
N SER A 85 9.18 -20.24 -8.83
CA SER A 85 8.59 -20.76 -7.59
C SER A 85 7.99 -19.61 -6.76
N PRO A 86 7.08 -19.89 -5.80
CA PRO A 86 6.55 -18.85 -4.90
C PRO A 86 7.66 -18.04 -4.21
N ASP A 87 8.69 -18.72 -3.69
CA ASP A 87 9.83 -18.06 -3.04
C ASP A 87 10.63 -17.20 -4.01
N GLU A 88 10.83 -17.66 -5.24
CA GLU A 88 11.53 -16.90 -6.29
C GLU A 88 10.78 -15.62 -6.66
N TYR A 89 9.46 -15.72 -6.79
CA TYR A 89 8.63 -14.55 -7.10
C TYR A 89 8.63 -13.53 -5.95
N ILE A 90 8.64 -13.99 -4.69
CA ILE A 90 8.80 -13.11 -3.51
C ILE A 90 10.16 -12.41 -3.52
N ILE A 91 11.24 -13.14 -3.83
CA ILE A 91 12.59 -12.55 -3.89
C ILE A 91 12.67 -11.52 -5.02
N LEU A 92 12.11 -11.81 -6.20
CA LEU A 92 12.03 -10.85 -7.31
C LEU A 92 11.23 -9.60 -6.91
N HIS A 93 10.05 -9.79 -6.33
CA HIS A 93 9.19 -8.69 -5.89
C HIS A 93 9.91 -7.80 -4.87
N ALA A 94 10.50 -8.38 -3.84
CA ALA A 94 11.23 -7.65 -2.80
C ALA A 94 12.52 -7.00 -3.33
N GLY A 95 13.27 -7.70 -4.19
CA GLY A 95 14.50 -7.22 -4.80
C GLY A 95 14.25 -5.97 -5.64
N ILE A 96 13.30 -6.02 -6.57
CA ILE A 96 12.88 -4.88 -7.39
C ILE A 96 12.32 -3.77 -6.50
N SER A 97 11.48 -4.10 -5.51
CA SER A 97 10.89 -3.13 -4.59
C SER A 97 11.92 -2.37 -3.74
N SER A 98 13.06 -2.99 -3.42
CA SER A 98 14.14 -2.36 -2.65
C SER A 98 14.76 -1.14 -3.36
N TRP A 99 14.62 -1.07 -4.69
CA TRP A 99 15.02 0.08 -5.49
C TRP A 99 13.96 1.18 -5.52
N ILE A 100 12.71 0.91 -5.11
CA ILE A 100 11.66 1.92 -4.96
C ILE A 100 11.62 2.45 -3.53
N GLY A 101 11.69 1.57 -2.53
CA GLY A 101 11.81 1.94 -1.13
C GLY A 101 12.74 1.00 -0.37
N SER A 102 13.70 1.58 0.34
CA SER A 102 14.78 0.86 1.02
C SER A 102 14.35 0.14 2.31
N LYS A 103 13.24 0.54 2.93
CA LYS A 103 12.71 -0.09 4.15
C LYS A 103 11.39 -0.80 3.86
N ARG A 104 11.17 -1.95 4.49
CA ARG A 104 9.88 -2.65 4.51
C ARG A 104 9.18 -2.44 5.85
N GLY A 105 7.89 -2.18 5.81
CA GLY A 105 7.06 -1.98 6.98
C GLY A 105 6.43 -3.28 7.45
N VAL A 106 6.40 -3.50 8.76
CA VAL A 106 5.56 -4.53 9.39
C VAL A 106 4.09 -4.18 9.17
N GLN A 107 3.29 -5.19 8.83
CA GLN A 107 1.90 -5.01 8.38
C GLN A 107 0.86 -5.66 9.31
N THR A 108 1.28 -6.15 10.48
CA THR A 108 0.41 -6.83 11.47
C THR A 108 0.02 -5.91 12.62
N GLY A 109 -1.02 -6.31 13.36
CA GLY A 109 -1.59 -5.53 14.46
C GLY A 109 -0.72 -5.46 15.70
N ASN A 110 0.13 -6.48 15.95
CA ASN A 110 1.01 -6.53 17.12
C ASN A 110 2.49 -6.60 16.72
N ALA A 111 3.02 -5.49 16.21
CA ALA A 111 4.43 -5.38 15.85
C ALA A 111 5.41 -5.60 17.04
N SER A 112 4.90 -5.51 18.28
CA SER A 112 5.68 -5.80 19.50
C SER A 112 5.99 -7.28 19.67
N ASP A 113 5.16 -8.17 19.12
CA ASP A 113 5.45 -9.61 19.06
C ASP A 113 6.41 -9.90 17.90
N PRO A 114 7.64 -10.38 18.18
CA PRO A 114 8.60 -10.73 17.14
C PRO A 114 8.08 -11.76 16.12
N GLU A 115 7.18 -12.66 16.53
CA GLU A 115 6.63 -13.69 15.65
C GLU A 115 5.55 -13.15 14.70
N GLU A 116 5.03 -11.95 14.97
CA GLU A 116 4.05 -11.29 14.13
C GLU A 116 4.65 -10.23 13.20
N ARG A 117 5.97 -10.05 13.10
CA ARG A 117 6.60 -8.98 12.28
C ARG A 117 6.59 -9.24 10.77
N TYR A 118 5.43 -9.56 10.21
CA TYR A 118 5.29 -9.85 8.78
C TYR A 118 5.43 -8.59 7.94
N VAL A 119 6.41 -8.61 7.03
CA VAL A 119 6.67 -7.53 6.06
C VAL A 119 6.14 -7.85 4.65
N ILE A 120 5.72 -9.10 4.44
CA ILE A 120 5.05 -9.60 3.24
C ILE A 120 3.69 -10.16 3.63
N MET A 121 2.65 -9.76 2.88
CA MET A 121 1.28 -10.21 3.10
C MET A 121 0.70 -10.77 1.80
N HIS A 122 -0.12 -11.82 1.90
CA HIS A 122 -0.88 -12.33 0.77
C HIS A 122 -2.30 -11.75 0.77
N VAL A 123 -2.63 -11.03 -0.30
CA VAL A 123 -3.95 -10.43 -0.54
C VAL A 123 -4.70 -11.29 -1.55
N THR A 124 -5.58 -12.14 -1.03
CA THR A 124 -6.42 -13.09 -1.77
C THR A 124 -7.73 -13.30 -1.01
N ASP A 125 -8.79 -13.68 -1.72
CA ASP A 125 -10.08 -14.01 -1.10
C ASP A 125 -9.94 -15.28 -0.24
N LEU A 126 -10.01 -15.09 1.08
CA LEU A 126 -9.91 -16.18 2.04
C LEU A 126 -11.30 -16.75 2.30
N ASP A 127 -11.51 -17.99 1.86
CA ASP A 127 -12.72 -18.76 2.18
C ASP A 127 -12.61 -19.34 3.60
N VAL A 128 -12.54 -18.47 4.61
CA VAL A 128 -12.44 -18.87 6.01
C VAL A 128 -13.84 -19.11 6.56
N LYS A 129 -14.09 -20.34 7.04
CA LYS A 129 -15.38 -20.77 7.61
C LYS A 129 -15.58 -20.37 9.08
N GLU A 130 -14.66 -19.60 9.67
CA GLU A 130 -14.67 -19.27 11.10
C GLU A 130 -15.13 -17.83 11.35
N ASP A 131 -15.65 -17.56 12.55
CA ASP A 131 -16.11 -16.25 13.05
C ASP A 131 -14.96 -15.23 13.29
N ARG A 132 -13.84 -15.35 12.56
CA ARG A 132 -12.69 -14.45 12.70
C ARG A 132 -12.87 -13.20 11.86
N TYR A 133 -12.26 -12.10 12.32
CA TYR A 133 -12.11 -10.90 11.52
C TYR A 133 -11.21 -11.20 10.31
N ILE A 134 -11.63 -10.72 9.14
CA ILE A 134 -10.87 -10.80 7.90
C ILE A 134 -10.82 -9.38 7.34
N ALA A 135 -9.61 -8.87 7.10
CA ALA A 135 -9.45 -7.56 6.47
C ALA A 135 -10.16 -7.54 5.12
N THR A 136 -10.80 -6.42 4.77
CA THR A 136 -11.55 -6.29 3.51
C THR A 136 -10.71 -6.60 2.27
N ALA A 137 -9.39 -6.34 2.33
CA ALA A 137 -8.43 -6.69 1.30
C ALA A 137 -8.41 -8.21 0.97
N ASN A 138 -8.74 -9.06 1.94
CA ASN A 138 -8.77 -10.53 1.83
C ASN A 138 -10.18 -11.08 1.56
N THR A 139 -11.04 -10.27 0.94
CA THR A 139 -12.41 -10.65 0.55
C THR A 139 -12.71 -10.16 -0.87
N ALA A 140 -13.69 -10.79 -1.53
CA ALA A 140 -14.11 -10.39 -2.88
C ALA A 140 -14.96 -9.10 -2.97
N VAL A 141 -15.36 -8.49 -1.83
CA VAL A 141 -16.19 -7.26 -1.85
C VAL A 141 -15.39 -6.04 -2.33
N SER A 142 -16.07 -4.96 -2.70
CA SER A 142 -15.41 -3.72 -3.09
C SER A 142 -14.71 -3.06 -1.91
N MET A 143 -13.61 -2.36 -2.20
CA MET A 143 -12.94 -1.45 -1.28
C MET A 143 -13.12 -0.03 -1.80
N PRO A 144 -13.81 0.86 -1.05
CA PRO A 144 -13.94 2.26 -1.44
C PRO A 144 -12.59 2.98 -1.42
N PHE A 145 -12.56 4.25 -1.84
CA PHE A 145 -11.30 5.02 -1.85
C PHE A 145 -10.71 5.12 -0.45
N HIS A 146 -9.51 4.61 -0.28
CA HIS A 146 -8.83 4.59 0.98
C HIS A 146 -7.34 4.87 0.84
N THR A 147 -6.73 5.08 1.99
CA THR A 147 -5.28 5.04 2.19
C THR A 147 -4.98 3.93 3.17
N ASP A 148 -3.88 3.22 2.97
CA ASP A 148 -3.34 2.25 3.93
C ASP A 148 -2.45 2.96 4.98
N SER A 149 -1.77 2.20 5.83
CA SER A 149 -0.62 2.69 6.59
C SER A 149 0.68 2.55 5.79
N GLY A 150 1.62 3.50 5.95
CA GLY A 150 2.92 3.54 5.26
C GLY A 150 2.96 4.44 4.02
N ASP A 151 4.14 4.50 3.35
CA ASP A 151 4.35 5.45 2.23
C ASP A 151 4.01 4.86 0.86
N ILE A 152 4.61 3.73 0.50
CA ILE A 152 4.45 3.12 -0.82
C ILE A 152 3.87 1.72 -0.65
N ILE A 153 2.72 1.47 -1.26
CA ILE A 153 2.15 0.12 -1.33
C ILE A 153 2.65 -0.53 -2.61
N SER A 154 3.32 -1.67 -2.49
CA SER A 154 3.78 -2.49 -3.61
C SER A 154 2.96 -3.78 -3.68
N LEU A 155 2.32 -4.02 -4.82
CA LEU A 155 1.39 -5.11 -5.09
C LEU A 155 1.87 -5.91 -6.30
N ALA A 156 2.42 -7.10 -6.07
CA ALA A 156 2.81 -8.02 -7.14
C ALA A 156 1.67 -8.98 -7.46
N TYR A 157 1.15 -8.90 -8.69
CA TYR A 157 -0.01 -9.66 -9.15
C TYR A 157 0.42 -11.03 -9.67
N ARG A 158 0.29 -12.07 -8.85
CA ARG A 158 0.51 -13.47 -9.27
C ARG A 158 -0.63 -13.98 -10.14
N GLN A 159 -1.86 -13.57 -9.82
CA GLN A 159 -3.07 -13.97 -10.54
C GLN A 159 -4.14 -12.86 -10.44
N LEU A 160 -4.83 -12.58 -11.54
CA LEU A 160 -5.97 -11.67 -11.57
C LEU A 160 -7.29 -12.43 -11.33
N SER A 161 -8.32 -11.69 -10.92
CA SER A 161 -9.70 -12.18 -10.88
C SER A 161 -10.24 -12.40 -12.31
N GLN A 162 -11.27 -13.24 -12.45
CA GLN A 162 -11.91 -13.48 -13.74
C GLN A 162 -12.67 -12.25 -14.24
N THR A 163 -13.40 -11.59 -13.34
CA THR A 163 -14.13 -10.34 -13.62
C THR A 163 -14.02 -9.40 -12.44
N GLY A 164 -14.07 -8.08 -12.69
CA GLY A 164 -13.91 -7.05 -11.67
C GLY A 164 -12.50 -7.02 -11.04
N GLY A 165 -12.38 -6.41 -9.86
CA GLY A 165 -11.10 -6.30 -9.14
C GLY A 165 -10.20 -5.18 -9.67
N GLU A 166 -10.77 -4.32 -10.51
CA GLU A 166 -10.15 -3.13 -11.07
C GLU A 166 -9.67 -2.19 -9.96
N ILE A 167 -8.44 -1.71 -10.11
CA ILE A 167 -7.85 -0.71 -9.24
C ILE A 167 -8.11 0.68 -9.82
N ARG A 168 -8.57 1.58 -8.97
CA ARG A 168 -8.71 3.00 -9.31
C ARG A 168 -7.88 3.84 -8.35
N VAL A 169 -7.32 4.92 -8.85
CA VAL A 169 -6.51 5.86 -8.07
C VAL A 169 -7.01 7.28 -8.26
N ALA A 170 -6.92 8.09 -7.22
CA ALA A 170 -7.23 9.52 -7.27
C ALA A 170 -6.17 10.31 -6.51
N SER A 171 -5.65 11.36 -7.13
CA SER A 171 -4.67 12.24 -6.50
C SER A 171 -5.26 13.00 -5.31
N HIS A 172 -4.56 12.94 -4.17
CA HIS A 172 -4.83 13.79 -3.02
C HIS A 172 -4.81 15.27 -3.40
N TRP A 173 -3.88 15.69 -4.26
CA TRP A 173 -3.71 17.11 -4.57
C TRP A 173 -4.85 17.62 -5.44
N THR A 174 -5.32 16.81 -6.37
CA THR A 174 -6.48 17.12 -7.22
C THR A 174 -7.76 17.15 -6.41
N VAL A 175 -7.99 16.12 -5.56
CA VAL A 175 -9.14 16.09 -4.65
C VAL A 175 -9.11 17.28 -3.69
N TYR A 176 -7.96 17.61 -3.10
CA TYR A 176 -7.79 18.77 -2.23
C TYR A 176 -8.08 20.09 -2.96
N ASN A 177 -7.64 20.23 -4.21
CA ASN A 177 -7.94 21.40 -5.03
C ASN A 177 -9.44 21.55 -5.32
N GLU A 178 -10.13 20.46 -5.64
CA GLU A 178 -11.58 20.48 -5.83
C GLU A 178 -12.33 20.76 -4.53
N MET A 179 -11.87 20.20 -3.42
CA MET A 179 -12.41 20.45 -2.09
C MET A 179 -12.24 21.92 -1.68
N LEU A 180 -11.09 22.53 -1.96
CA LEU A 180 -10.87 23.96 -1.71
C LEU A 180 -11.87 24.85 -2.44
N LYS A 181 -12.27 24.48 -3.67
CA LYS A 181 -13.22 25.24 -4.49
C LYS A 181 -14.66 25.05 -4.04
N LYS A 182 -15.06 23.81 -3.76
CA LYS A 182 -16.47 23.41 -3.58
C LYS A 182 -16.87 23.28 -2.11
N TYR A 183 -15.95 22.86 -1.25
CA TYR A 183 -16.21 22.45 0.13
C TYR A 183 -15.18 23.00 1.13
N PRO A 184 -14.88 24.31 1.15
CA PRO A 184 -13.79 24.85 1.98
C PRO A 184 -13.97 24.61 3.49
N LYS A 185 -15.21 24.52 3.99
CA LYS A 185 -15.47 24.20 5.40
C LYS A 185 -15.08 22.76 5.76
N VAL A 186 -15.19 21.82 4.81
CA VAL A 186 -14.79 20.42 5.01
C VAL A 186 -13.30 20.29 5.30
N ILE A 187 -12.47 21.15 4.69
CA ILE A 187 -11.02 21.17 4.95
C ILE A 187 -10.71 21.50 6.40
N GLU A 188 -11.46 22.43 7.01
CA GLU A 188 -11.28 22.74 8.43
C GLU A 188 -11.72 21.57 9.30
N THR A 189 -12.84 20.92 8.98
CA THR A 189 -13.29 19.71 9.68
C THR A 189 -12.28 18.56 9.58
N MET A 190 -11.65 18.37 8.42
CA MET A 190 -10.62 17.33 8.24
C MET A 190 -9.37 17.53 9.10
N LYS A 191 -9.12 18.74 9.62
CA LYS A 191 -8.00 19.02 10.54
C LYS A 191 -8.34 18.71 12.00
N GLU A 192 -9.63 18.58 12.34
CA GLU A 192 -10.08 18.24 13.68
C GLU A 192 -9.63 16.83 14.07
N LEU A 193 -9.71 16.49 15.36
CA LEU A 193 -9.30 15.17 15.85
C LEU A 193 -10.37 14.12 15.56
N TYR A 194 -9.99 13.07 14.81
CA TYR A 194 -10.84 11.92 14.54
C TYR A 194 -10.48 10.75 15.47
N PRO A 195 -11.45 10.14 16.17
CA PRO A 195 -11.26 8.97 17.04
C PRO A 195 -11.07 7.68 16.24
N TRP A 196 -9.82 7.36 15.94
CA TRP A 196 -9.39 6.24 15.12
C TRP A 196 -9.32 4.93 15.92
N ASP A 197 -10.21 3.98 15.61
CA ASP A 197 -10.17 2.63 16.18
C ASP A 197 -9.15 1.72 15.47
N MET A 198 -8.10 1.36 16.19
CA MET A 198 -7.01 0.50 15.72
C MET A 198 -7.22 -0.99 16.03
N VAL A 199 -8.45 -1.46 16.30
CA VAL A 199 -8.76 -2.87 16.59
C VAL A 199 -7.97 -3.36 17.81
N GLY A 200 -8.43 -2.99 19.01
CA GLY A 200 -7.94 -3.56 20.27
C GLY A 200 -6.77 -2.83 20.97
N ASN A 201 -6.19 -1.80 20.36
CA ASN A 201 -5.10 -0.99 20.94
C ASN A 201 -5.48 0.50 21.07
N ILE A 202 -5.80 1.01 22.27
CA ILE A 202 -6.12 2.45 22.55
C ILE A 202 -5.67 2.80 23.99
N PRO A 203 -4.92 3.90 24.29
CA PRO A 203 -5.44 5.29 24.24
C PRO A 203 -4.56 6.46 23.74
N ASP A 204 -3.24 6.48 23.85
CA ASP A 204 -2.51 7.78 23.75
C ASP A 204 -2.38 8.38 22.34
N ARG A 205 -2.81 7.64 21.30
CA ARG A 205 -2.51 7.96 19.89
C ARG A 205 -3.69 7.73 18.93
N ALA A 206 -4.90 7.60 19.47
CA ALA A 206 -6.12 7.29 18.71
C ALA A 206 -6.79 8.53 18.08
N PHE A 207 -6.17 9.71 18.14
CA PHE A 207 -6.79 10.95 17.68
C PHE A 207 -5.84 11.75 16.79
N HIS A 208 -6.20 11.91 15.53
CA HIS A 208 -5.50 12.79 14.60
C HIS A 208 -6.46 13.29 13.51
N GLY A 209 -6.07 14.36 12.80
CA GLY A 209 -6.79 14.82 11.62
C GLY A 209 -6.66 13.87 10.44
N LEU A 210 -7.55 14.03 9.47
CA LEU A 210 -7.50 13.35 8.18
C LEU A 210 -6.64 14.10 7.16
N LEU A 211 -6.42 15.41 7.37
CA LEU A 211 -5.59 16.24 6.50
C LEU A 211 -4.27 16.56 7.20
N HIS A 212 -3.16 16.24 6.54
CA HIS A 212 -1.82 16.54 6.99
C HIS A 212 -1.07 17.35 5.95
N GLU A 213 -0.31 18.32 6.43
CA GLU A 213 0.60 19.12 5.62
C GLU A 213 2.02 18.95 6.16
N THR A 214 2.95 18.65 5.26
CA THR A 214 4.39 18.59 5.53
C THR A 214 5.15 19.46 4.54
N VAL A 215 6.39 19.80 4.87
CA VAL A 215 7.28 20.58 4.00
C VAL A 215 8.58 19.81 3.84
N ASP A 216 9.02 19.58 2.61
CA ASP A 216 10.27 18.90 2.32
C ASP A 216 11.51 19.77 2.60
N SER A 217 12.70 19.19 2.45
CA SER A 217 13.98 19.90 2.64
C SER A 217 14.19 21.08 1.67
N HIS A 218 13.42 21.16 0.60
CA HIS A 218 13.46 22.21 -0.42
C HIS A 218 12.37 23.27 -0.22
N GLY A 219 11.53 23.15 0.82
CA GLY A 219 10.45 24.10 1.09
C GLY A 219 9.16 23.81 0.31
N ASN A 220 9.05 22.67 -0.37
CA ASN A 220 7.84 22.30 -1.08
C ASN A 220 6.80 21.72 -0.11
N ARG A 221 5.58 22.26 -0.17
CA ARG A 221 4.44 21.78 0.60
C ARG A 221 3.93 20.45 0.04
N GLN A 222 3.59 19.54 0.92
CA GLN A 222 3.05 18.22 0.61
C GLN A 222 1.75 18.02 1.37
N ILE A 223 0.68 17.72 0.64
CA ILE A 223 -0.62 17.42 1.21
C ILE A 223 -0.84 15.91 1.19
N THR A 224 -1.09 15.35 2.36
CA THR A 224 -1.53 13.97 2.55
C THR A 224 -2.91 13.99 3.19
N MET A 225 -3.82 13.20 2.62
CA MET A 225 -5.14 12.97 3.21
C MET A 225 -5.27 11.50 3.57
N MET A 226 -6.02 11.22 4.63
CA MET A 226 -6.33 9.87 5.06
C MET A 226 -7.81 9.60 4.85
N SER A 227 -8.12 8.42 4.30
CA SER A 227 -9.50 7.96 4.11
C SER A 227 -9.58 6.50 4.52
N GLU A 228 -10.25 6.22 5.61
CA GLU A 228 -10.68 4.88 6.02
C GLU A 228 -12.00 5.04 6.78
N ARG A 229 -12.99 4.16 6.54
CA ARG A 229 -14.27 4.24 7.28
C ARG A 229 -14.32 3.31 8.48
N ARG A 230 -13.78 2.11 8.34
CA ARG A 230 -13.87 1.07 9.38
C ARG A 230 -13.41 1.56 10.76
N PRO A 231 -12.30 2.31 10.92
CA PRO A 231 -11.89 2.83 12.24
C PRO A 231 -12.92 3.74 12.93
N PHE A 232 -13.87 4.31 12.17
CA PHE A 232 -14.83 5.28 12.68
C PHE A 232 -16.24 4.73 12.85
N VAL A 233 -16.63 3.76 12.04
CA VAL A 233 -18.00 3.21 12.04
C VAL A 233 -18.05 1.74 12.46
N GLY A 234 -16.91 1.07 12.55
CA GLY A 234 -16.83 -0.38 12.78
C GLY A 234 -17.41 -1.20 11.63
N ASP A 235 -17.41 -2.52 11.79
CA ASP A 235 -18.17 -3.43 10.94
C ASP A 235 -18.84 -4.53 11.79
N LYS A 236 -19.67 -5.38 11.16
CA LYS A 236 -20.41 -6.43 11.89
C LYS A 236 -19.53 -7.45 12.60
N LYS A 237 -18.32 -7.71 12.09
CA LYS A 237 -17.38 -8.69 12.63
C LYS A 237 -16.33 -8.04 13.54
N CYS A 238 -16.07 -6.75 13.36
CA CYS A 238 -15.17 -5.93 14.15
C CYS A 238 -15.89 -4.63 14.53
N PRO A 239 -16.78 -4.68 15.54
CA PRO A 239 -17.44 -3.49 16.04
C PRO A 239 -16.40 -2.54 16.64
N ARG A 240 -16.77 -1.26 16.67
CA ARG A 240 -15.93 -0.22 17.25
C ARG A 240 -15.88 -0.34 18.77
N LEU A 241 -14.77 0.06 19.37
CA LEU A 241 -14.62 0.15 20.83
C LEU A 241 -15.59 1.18 21.42
N ASP A 242 -16.42 0.72 22.36
CA ASP A 242 -17.48 1.52 23.02
C ASP A 242 -16.95 2.79 23.72
N CYS A 243 -15.66 2.84 24.06
CA CYS A 243 -15.04 3.98 24.73
C CYS A 243 -14.70 5.14 23.78
N LEU A 244 -14.75 4.93 22.47
CA LEU A 244 -14.48 5.98 21.50
C LEU A 244 -15.75 6.79 21.17
N PRO A 245 -15.66 8.12 21.07
CA PRO A 245 -16.80 8.94 20.70
C PRO A 245 -17.18 8.71 19.25
N ASP A 246 -18.47 8.78 18.94
CA ASP A 246 -18.97 8.81 17.56
C ASP A 246 -18.47 10.04 16.81
N LEU A 247 -18.37 9.92 15.48
CA LEU A 247 -18.09 11.07 14.62
C LEU A 247 -19.25 12.06 14.64
N THR A 248 -18.94 13.35 14.57
CA THR A 248 -19.96 14.39 14.35
C THR A 248 -20.59 14.25 12.95
N LEU A 249 -21.71 14.94 12.72
CA LEU A 249 -22.33 14.98 11.40
C LEU A 249 -21.39 15.59 10.35
N GLU A 250 -20.65 16.63 10.73
CA GLU A 250 -19.66 17.30 9.89
C GLU A 250 -18.47 16.37 9.57
N GLN A 251 -18.00 15.61 10.55
CA GLN A 251 -16.91 14.65 10.34
C GLN A 251 -17.30 13.50 9.42
N ASN A 252 -18.52 12.97 9.55
CA ASN A 252 -19.08 11.99 8.61
C ASN A 252 -19.23 12.57 7.21
N TYR A 253 -19.77 13.79 7.11
CA TYR A 253 -19.93 14.49 5.84
C TYR A 253 -18.58 14.72 5.15
N ALA A 254 -17.51 15.02 5.90
CA ALA A 254 -16.17 15.12 5.34
C ALA A 254 -15.69 13.82 4.69
N LEU A 255 -15.95 12.66 5.30
CA LEU A 255 -15.65 11.34 4.72
C LEU A 255 -16.47 11.06 3.47
N ASP A 256 -17.73 11.52 3.41
CA ASP A 256 -18.57 11.41 2.21
C ASP A 256 -18.02 12.26 1.06
N VAL A 257 -17.63 13.52 1.33
CA VAL A 257 -17.05 14.43 0.33
C VAL A 257 -15.73 13.91 -0.24
N ILE A 258 -14.87 13.29 0.58
CA ILE A 258 -13.63 12.64 0.08
C ILE A 258 -13.99 11.54 -0.93
N GLN A 259 -14.97 10.69 -0.62
CA GLN A 259 -15.37 9.61 -1.53
C GLN A 259 -15.93 10.14 -2.83
N GLU A 260 -16.84 11.12 -2.77
CA GLU A 260 -17.44 11.76 -3.95
C GLU A 260 -16.37 12.35 -4.86
N LEU A 261 -15.48 13.18 -4.31
CA LEU A 261 -14.44 13.83 -5.11
C LEU A 261 -13.39 12.85 -5.62
N ALA A 262 -13.02 11.84 -4.84
CA ALA A 262 -12.09 10.80 -5.29
C ALA A 262 -12.68 10.01 -6.45
N GLU A 263 -13.96 9.64 -6.39
CA GLU A 263 -14.68 8.99 -7.48
C GLU A 263 -14.64 9.83 -8.76
N ASP A 264 -15.01 11.11 -8.68
CA ASP A 264 -15.04 12.05 -9.81
C ASP A 264 -13.66 12.27 -10.46
N CYS A 265 -12.61 12.33 -9.64
CA CYS A 265 -11.24 12.62 -10.06
C CYS A 265 -10.42 11.38 -10.41
N SER A 266 -10.95 10.18 -10.17
CA SER A 266 -10.16 8.96 -10.31
C SER A 266 -9.91 8.53 -11.75
N THR A 267 -8.87 7.73 -11.91
CA THR A 267 -8.60 6.97 -13.13
C THR A 267 -8.37 5.49 -12.82
N SER A 268 -8.67 4.63 -13.78
CA SER A 268 -8.48 3.19 -13.68
C SER A 268 -7.06 2.79 -14.07
N ILE A 269 -6.49 1.86 -13.30
CA ILE A 269 -5.18 1.28 -13.57
C ILE A 269 -5.38 -0.07 -14.26
N SER A 270 -4.85 -0.19 -15.48
CA SER A 270 -4.91 -1.43 -16.26
C SER A 270 -3.76 -2.35 -15.87
N LEU A 271 -4.12 -3.48 -15.26
CA LEU A 271 -3.20 -4.47 -14.70
C LEU A 271 -3.18 -5.75 -15.52
N GLU A 272 -2.02 -6.37 -15.57
CA GLU A 272 -1.76 -7.68 -16.16
C GLU A 272 -1.20 -8.65 -15.10
N VAL A 273 -1.32 -9.95 -15.35
CA VAL A 273 -0.65 -10.96 -14.53
C VAL A 273 0.86 -10.75 -14.63
N GLY A 274 1.55 -10.68 -13.48
CA GLY A 274 2.98 -10.41 -13.39
C GLY A 274 3.35 -8.95 -13.16
N ASP A 275 2.39 -8.03 -13.20
CA ASP A 275 2.64 -6.64 -12.87
C ASP A 275 3.02 -6.47 -11.39
N ILE A 276 3.99 -5.59 -11.14
CA ILE A 276 4.26 -5.04 -9.80
C ILE A 276 3.78 -3.58 -9.80
N LEU A 277 2.68 -3.32 -9.10
CA LEU A 277 2.09 -2.00 -8.94
C LEU A 277 2.63 -1.34 -7.67
N PHE A 278 3.16 -0.12 -7.79
CA PHE A 278 3.54 0.75 -6.70
C PHE A 278 2.59 1.95 -6.64
N ILE A 279 2.06 2.23 -5.47
CA ILE A 279 1.18 3.38 -5.20
C ILE A 279 1.79 4.21 -4.08
N ASN A 280 1.99 5.50 -4.31
CA ASN A 280 2.29 6.46 -3.26
C ASN A 280 1.03 6.74 -2.44
N ASN A 281 0.90 5.99 -1.35
CA ASN A 281 -0.20 6.04 -0.41
C ASN A 281 -0.34 7.40 0.30
N ARG A 282 0.71 8.24 0.25
CA ARG A 282 0.68 9.60 0.81
C ARG A 282 0.18 10.66 -0.16
N ALA A 283 0.14 10.34 -1.44
CA ALA A 283 -0.32 11.23 -2.50
C ALA A 283 -1.57 10.71 -3.23
N MET A 284 -1.95 9.45 -3.03
CA MET A 284 -3.01 8.77 -3.78
C MET A 284 -4.01 8.09 -2.85
N PHE A 285 -5.30 8.36 -3.09
CA PHE A 285 -6.35 7.43 -2.71
C PHE A 285 -6.35 6.27 -3.70
N HIS A 286 -6.67 5.08 -3.23
CA HIS A 286 -6.88 3.93 -4.08
C HIS A 286 -8.13 3.16 -3.70
N ALA A 287 -8.76 2.52 -4.68
CA ALA A 287 -9.97 1.74 -4.53
C ALA A 287 -9.86 0.45 -5.34
N ARG A 288 -10.67 -0.55 -4.97
CA ARG A 288 -10.78 -1.81 -5.70
C ARG A 288 -12.25 -2.15 -5.91
N SER A 289 -12.67 -2.42 -7.13
CA SER A 289 -14.03 -2.94 -7.37
C SER A 289 -14.20 -4.36 -6.82
N SER A 290 -15.45 -4.77 -6.55
CA SER A 290 -15.74 -6.17 -6.24
C SER A 290 -15.30 -7.07 -7.39
N TYR A 291 -14.99 -8.34 -7.10
CA TYR A 291 -14.55 -9.28 -8.13
C TYR A 291 -15.15 -10.67 -7.98
N VAL A 292 -15.00 -11.46 -9.05
CA VAL A 292 -15.29 -12.89 -9.07
C VAL A 292 -14.05 -13.62 -9.56
N ASP A 293 -13.62 -14.64 -8.82
CA ASP A 293 -12.48 -15.49 -9.17
C ASP A 293 -12.86 -16.53 -10.24
N HIS A 294 -11.87 -17.05 -10.96
CA HIS A 294 -12.08 -18.04 -12.03
C HIS A 294 -12.68 -19.35 -11.51
N SER A 295 -12.32 -19.74 -10.29
CA SER A 295 -12.85 -20.91 -9.61
C SER A 295 -12.55 -20.84 -8.11
N ARG A 296 -12.94 -21.89 -7.36
CA ARG A 296 -12.54 -22.06 -5.95
C ARG A 296 -11.13 -22.65 -5.79
N ASP A 297 -10.49 -23.07 -6.89
CA ASP A 297 -9.11 -23.52 -6.87
C ASP A 297 -8.20 -22.38 -6.38
N PRO A 298 -7.43 -22.55 -5.29
CA PRO A 298 -6.53 -21.53 -4.77
C PRO A 298 -5.55 -20.97 -5.80
N ASP A 299 -5.12 -21.77 -6.78
CA ASP A 299 -4.18 -21.32 -7.81
C ASP A 299 -4.85 -20.48 -8.92
N LEU A 300 -6.18 -20.48 -9.00
CA LEU A 300 -6.96 -19.71 -9.97
C LEU A 300 -7.70 -18.52 -9.34
N LYS A 301 -7.52 -18.29 -8.03
CA LYS A 301 -8.02 -17.11 -7.34
C LYS A 301 -7.11 -15.89 -7.58
N ARG A 302 -7.69 -14.70 -7.52
CA ARG A 302 -6.92 -13.45 -7.49
C ARG A 302 -5.92 -13.51 -6.34
N HIS A 303 -4.63 -13.47 -6.67
CA HIS A 303 -3.56 -13.59 -5.69
C HIS A 303 -2.53 -12.49 -5.88
N VAL A 304 -2.42 -11.64 -4.87
CA VAL A 304 -1.50 -10.50 -4.84
C VAL A 304 -0.58 -10.62 -3.63
N ILE A 305 0.69 -10.27 -3.80
CA ILE A 305 1.67 -10.19 -2.71
C ILE A 305 1.91 -8.71 -2.41
N ARG A 306 1.74 -8.31 -1.16
CA ARG A 306 1.84 -6.91 -0.71
C ARG A 306 3.08 -6.67 0.14
N ILE A 307 3.83 -5.64 -0.21
CA ILE A 307 4.87 -5.02 0.63
C ILE A 307 4.47 -3.56 0.87
N VAL A 308 4.64 -3.10 2.11
CA VAL A 308 4.60 -1.67 2.43
C VAL A 308 6.04 -1.18 2.53
N LEU A 309 6.36 -0.10 1.82
CA LEU A 309 7.73 0.41 1.69
C LEU A 309 7.83 1.84 2.21
N ARG A 310 9.04 2.20 2.63
CA ARG A 310 9.47 3.57 2.85
C ARG A 310 10.83 3.78 2.18
N ASP A 311 10.95 4.85 1.43
CA ASP A 311 12.20 5.23 0.78
C ASP A 311 12.98 6.21 1.64
N ALA A 312 14.28 5.96 1.84
CA ALA A 312 15.14 6.83 2.63
C ALA A 312 15.50 8.14 1.91
N GLU A 313 15.41 8.17 0.56
CA GLU A 313 15.80 9.31 -0.26
C GLU A 313 14.60 10.18 -0.65
N TYR A 314 13.53 9.59 -1.19
CA TYR A 314 12.36 10.30 -1.71
C TYR A 314 11.13 10.24 -0.79
N GLY A 315 11.21 9.51 0.32
CA GLY A 315 10.13 9.42 1.29
C GLY A 315 9.79 10.79 1.89
N TRP A 316 8.51 11.13 1.88
CA TRP A 316 8.04 12.42 2.42
C TRP A 316 8.27 12.49 3.95
N PRO A 317 8.49 13.69 4.52
CA PRO A 317 8.52 13.89 5.97
C PRO A 317 7.25 13.36 6.61
N ILE A 318 7.37 12.64 7.73
CA ILE A 318 6.21 12.04 8.39
C ILE A 318 5.49 13.14 9.18
N PRO A 319 4.15 13.28 9.05
CA PRO A 319 3.41 14.21 9.91
C PRO A 319 3.57 13.78 11.38
N GLU A 320 3.77 14.75 12.28
CA GLU A 320 4.02 14.49 13.71
C GLU A 320 2.98 13.53 14.32
N ALA A 321 1.70 13.74 13.98
CA ALA A 321 0.59 12.90 14.44
C ALA A 321 0.71 11.42 14.03
N LEU A 322 1.43 11.12 12.94
CA LEU A 322 1.59 9.77 12.39
C LEU A 322 2.94 9.12 12.73
N GLU A 323 3.89 9.85 13.32
CA GLU A 323 5.24 9.32 13.60
C GLU A 323 5.23 7.98 14.35
N HIS A 324 4.30 7.85 15.29
CA HIS A 324 4.17 6.63 16.06
C HIS A 324 3.85 5.39 15.22
N ARG A 325 2.98 5.54 14.21
CA ARG A 325 2.61 4.45 13.30
C ARG A 325 3.80 4.07 12.46
N TYR A 326 4.51 5.06 11.94
CA TYR A 326 5.71 4.83 11.15
C TYR A 326 6.82 4.15 11.95
N LYS A 327 7.05 4.54 13.21
CA LYS A 327 8.00 3.86 14.11
C LYS A 327 7.61 2.40 14.34
N ALA A 328 6.33 2.13 14.60
CA ALA A 328 5.83 0.77 14.81
C ALA A 328 5.96 -0.11 13.55
N MET A 329 5.88 0.49 12.35
CA MET A 329 6.01 -0.24 11.09
C MET A 329 7.46 -0.44 10.65
N PHE A 330 8.29 0.60 10.72
CA PHE A 330 9.59 0.64 10.02
C PHE A 330 10.81 0.63 10.94
N ASP A 331 10.64 0.84 12.25
CA ASP A 331 11.75 1.00 13.21
C ASP A 331 11.70 -0.04 14.34
N ILE A 332 10.85 -1.07 14.24
CA ILE A 332 10.71 -2.13 15.25
C ILE A 332 11.60 -3.36 15.01
N THR A 333 12.15 -3.49 13.80
CA THR A 333 13.10 -4.53 13.42
C THR A 333 14.50 -4.05 13.76
N GLU A 334 15.15 -4.71 14.72
CA GLU A 334 16.52 -4.38 15.14
C GLU A 334 17.55 -5.04 14.20
N SER A 335 17.17 -6.18 13.62
CA SER A 335 17.92 -6.92 12.62
C SER A 335 17.05 -7.27 11.40
N PRO A 336 17.61 -7.34 10.18
CA PRO A 336 16.92 -7.93 9.03
C PRO A 336 16.42 -9.37 9.26
N GLU A 337 16.94 -10.07 10.26
CA GLU A 337 16.48 -11.42 10.65
C GLU A 337 15.16 -11.42 11.45
N ASP A 338 14.74 -10.25 11.95
CA ASP A 338 13.48 -10.10 12.67
C ASP A 338 12.27 -10.07 11.73
N GLU A 339 12.48 -9.81 10.45
CA GLU A 339 11.40 -9.76 9.47
C GLU A 339 10.78 -11.15 9.26
N ARG A 340 9.45 -11.23 9.29
CA ARG A 340 8.72 -12.45 8.95
C ARG A 340 8.21 -12.38 7.51
N TRP A 341 8.47 -13.45 6.77
CA TRP A 341 8.16 -13.55 5.35
C TRP A 341 7.12 -14.66 5.19
N GLY A 342 5.85 -14.29 5.09
CA GLY A 342 4.78 -15.23 4.82
C GLY A 342 4.95 -15.76 3.40
N VAL A 343 5.71 -16.85 3.20
CA VAL A 343 6.00 -17.43 1.88
C VAL A 343 4.81 -18.18 1.27
N SER A 344 3.79 -18.45 2.08
CA SER A 344 2.49 -18.93 1.59
C SER A 344 1.35 -18.23 2.32
N ALA A 345 0.21 -18.14 1.63
CA ALA A 345 -1.02 -17.58 2.20
C ALA A 345 -1.46 -18.32 3.47
N PHE A 346 -1.21 -19.63 3.57
CA PHE A 346 -1.55 -20.44 4.75
C PHE A 346 -0.69 -20.12 5.96
N ILE A 347 0.64 -19.99 5.78
CA ILE A 347 1.58 -19.64 6.86
C ILE A 347 1.22 -18.27 7.42
N TRP A 348 0.95 -17.31 6.54
CA TRP A 348 0.51 -15.97 6.92
C TRP A 348 -0.78 -16.00 7.75
N ASN A 349 -1.79 -16.76 7.30
CA ASN A 349 -3.08 -16.87 8.01
C ASN A 349 -3.02 -17.66 9.32
N SER A 350 -2.04 -18.55 9.50
CA SER A 350 -1.84 -19.26 10.77
C SER A 350 -1.22 -18.39 11.86
N GLY A 351 -0.56 -17.28 11.50
CA GLY A 351 0.08 -16.36 12.43
C GLY A 351 -0.88 -15.37 13.10
N ALA A 352 -2.02 -15.05 12.49
CA ALA A 352 -3.06 -14.18 13.09
C ALA A 352 -3.90 -14.92 14.17
N GLN A 353 -3.33 -15.90 14.85
CA GLN A 353 -4.05 -16.83 15.74
C GLN A 353 -4.24 -16.35 17.18
N HIS A 354 -3.80 -15.14 17.54
CA HIS A 354 -3.91 -14.69 18.93
C HIS A 354 -4.44 -13.26 19.06
N GLY A 355 -5.59 -13.16 19.75
CA GLY A 355 -6.01 -11.97 20.50
C GLY A 355 -7.10 -11.14 19.84
#